data_AF-A0A7J4VCG5-F1
#
_entry.id   AF-A0A7J4VCG5-F1
#
_cell.length_a   1.000
_cell.length_b   1.000
_cell.length_c   1.000
_cell.angle_alpha   90.00
_cell.angle_beta   90.00
_cell.angle_gamma   90.00
#
_symmetry.space_group_name_H-M   'P 1'
#
loop_
_entity.id
_entity.type
_entity.pdbx_description
1 polymer ?
#
loop_
_entity_poly.entity_id
_entity_poly.type
_entity_poly.pdbx_seq_one_letter_code
_entity_poly.pdbx_strand_id
1 'polypeptide(L)'
;YNLNSDATMNIANNIFHQGNNTATSYIIHYPMAQSGTSILNMDWNTYYLAGIGSNFGFYNGAAVATLNDWKTASQEDPNSNYKMVNFVSATDLHLTGASNGDWDLRGMPIAQVQTDIDGNPRNPQFPYKGAHEASISLPVELTSFAATQNGTSVVIDWATATETNNMGFDVERSVDGVSFAKIGFVKGAGTTTSAQSYKFTDESAQAGKNFYRLRQIDMNGEFTYTDAIEVDLLLAGDFAIHQNYPNPFNPSTMIKFNLPSAAKVNITVFDIMGSEVANILDKDLTQGSHSVEFNASNLASGSYLYTITATTTDGKMYKESRKMQLLK
;
A
#
# COMPACT_ATOMS: atom_id res chain seq x y z
N TYR A 1 -22.14 30.42 18.67
CA TYR A 1 -21.76 31.79 18.25
C TYR A 1 -23.02 32.62 18.01
N ASN A 2 -23.10 33.85 18.55
CA ASN A 2 -24.25 34.75 18.31
C ASN A 2 -23.86 35.81 17.27
N LEU A 3 -24.51 35.80 16.12
CA LEU A 3 -24.09 36.54 14.93
C LEU A 3 -25.13 37.62 14.58
N ASN A 4 -25.00 38.80 15.21
CA ASN A 4 -25.97 39.92 15.08
C ASN A 4 -25.34 41.21 14.51
N SER A 5 -24.34 41.13 13.63
CA SER A 5 -23.67 42.32 13.06
C SER A 5 -23.84 42.44 11.55
N ASP A 6 -23.90 43.68 11.04
CA ASP A 6 -24.01 44.06 9.61
C ASP A 6 -22.72 43.78 8.79
N ALA A 7 -21.99 42.71 9.09
CA ALA A 7 -20.70 42.40 8.50
C ALA A 7 -20.75 41.10 7.68
N THR A 8 -19.95 41.02 6.61
CA THR A 8 -19.64 39.75 5.95
C THR A 8 -18.85 38.86 6.92
N MET A 9 -19.33 37.65 7.14
CA MET A 9 -18.67 36.66 8.00
C MET A 9 -18.17 35.52 7.13
N ASN A 10 -16.87 35.25 7.19
CA ASN A 10 -16.23 34.11 6.54
C ASN A 10 -15.78 33.14 7.63
N ILE A 11 -16.42 31.97 7.71
CA ILE A 11 -16.16 30.96 8.74
C ILE A 11 -15.83 29.66 8.02
N ALA A 12 -14.54 29.29 8.04
CA ALA A 12 -14.09 28.04 7.47
C ALA A 12 -13.02 27.38 8.35
N ASN A 13 -12.92 26.06 8.22
CA ASN A 13 -11.95 25.24 8.93
C ASN A 13 -12.06 25.29 10.46
N ASN A 14 -13.26 25.46 11.00
CA ASN A 14 -13.47 25.45 12.45
C ASN A 14 -14.04 24.11 12.93
N ILE A 15 -13.77 23.79 14.19
CA ILE A 15 -14.43 22.70 14.90
C ILE A 15 -15.31 23.33 15.96
N PHE A 16 -16.62 23.12 15.84
CA PHE A 16 -17.62 23.61 16.76
C PHE A 16 -18.16 22.46 17.61
N HIS A 17 -18.04 22.63 18.93
CA HIS A 17 -18.57 21.70 19.91
C HIS A 17 -19.58 22.42 20.80
N GLN A 18 -20.79 21.87 20.90
CA GLN A 18 -21.79 22.32 21.85
C GLN A 18 -22.02 21.23 22.91
N GLY A 19 -21.65 21.54 24.15
CA GLY A 19 -21.80 20.64 25.29
C GLY A 19 -23.08 20.87 26.10
N ASN A 20 -23.81 21.97 25.85
CA ASN A 20 -25.03 22.29 26.59
C ASN A 20 -26.27 21.67 25.92
N ASN A 21 -27.11 20.99 26.69
CA ASN A 21 -28.24 20.21 26.17
C ASN A 21 -29.61 20.83 26.48
N THR A 22 -29.76 22.15 26.27
CA THR A 22 -31.05 22.84 26.41
C THR A 22 -31.69 23.08 25.05
N ALA A 23 -33.03 23.07 24.98
CA ALA A 23 -33.78 23.31 23.74
C ALA A 23 -33.52 24.71 23.09
N THR A 24 -32.92 25.63 23.85
CA THR A 24 -32.52 26.98 23.42
C THR A 24 -31.03 27.11 23.10
N SER A 25 -30.27 26.01 23.17
CA SER A 25 -28.86 25.99 22.79
C SER A 25 -28.72 25.72 21.30
N TYR A 26 -27.87 26.51 20.64
CA TYR A 26 -27.55 26.41 19.22
C TYR A 26 -26.03 26.40 19.06
N ILE A 27 -25.49 25.65 18.10
CA ILE A 27 -24.09 25.84 17.69
C ILE A 27 -23.95 27.19 17.00
N ILE A 28 -24.88 27.46 16.08
CA ILE A 28 -24.93 28.65 15.26
C ILE A 28 -26.24 29.37 15.49
N HIS A 29 -26.19 30.63 15.89
CA HIS A 29 -27.37 31.47 16.06
C HIS A 29 -27.27 32.67 15.12
N TYR A 30 -28.01 32.59 14.01
CA TYR A 30 -28.10 33.58 12.95
C TYR A 30 -29.58 34.03 12.78
N PRO A 31 -30.08 34.91 13.67
CA PRO A 31 -31.50 35.18 13.80
C PRO A 31 -32.07 36.14 12.75
N MET A 32 -31.24 36.86 12.01
CA MET A 32 -31.68 37.86 11.02
C MET A 32 -30.94 37.66 9.70
N ALA A 33 -31.66 37.24 8.65
CA ALA A 33 -31.25 37.51 7.28
C ALA A 33 -31.75 38.91 6.89
N GLN A 34 -31.26 39.99 7.53
CA GLN A 34 -31.76 41.35 7.27
C GLN A 34 -30.81 42.22 6.42
N SER A 35 -31.41 42.72 5.33
CA SER A 35 -30.88 43.60 4.28
C SER A 35 -29.70 43.02 3.50
N GLY A 36 -29.70 43.16 2.17
CA GLY A 36 -28.79 42.50 1.24
C GLY A 36 -27.28 42.84 1.37
N THR A 37 -26.81 43.24 2.54
CA THR A 37 -25.42 43.57 2.88
C THR A 37 -24.77 42.56 3.82
N SER A 38 -25.54 41.79 4.59
CA SER A 38 -25.01 40.76 5.50
C SER A 38 -24.86 39.43 4.76
N ILE A 39 -23.61 38.97 4.58
CA ILE A 39 -23.29 37.71 3.90
C ILE A 39 -22.70 36.74 4.91
N LEU A 40 -23.32 35.57 5.05
CA LEU A 40 -22.80 34.45 5.83
C LEU A 40 -22.14 33.46 4.88
N ASN A 41 -20.81 33.53 4.76
CA ASN A 41 -20.02 32.54 4.03
C ASN A 41 -19.45 31.55 5.03
N MET A 42 -20.05 30.38 5.12
CA MET A 42 -19.61 29.36 6.04
C MET A 42 -19.50 28.05 5.28
N ASP A 43 -18.33 27.41 5.34
CA ASP A 43 -18.09 26.12 4.71
C ASP A 43 -16.87 25.42 5.33
N TRP A 44 -16.72 24.12 5.11
CA TRP A 44 -15.55 23.34 5.59
C TRP A 44 -15.35 23.37 7.11
N ASN A 45 -16.42 23.30 7.88
CA ASN A 45 -16.41 23.20 9.34
C ASN A 45 -16.83 21.81 9.81
N THR A 46 -16.46 21.47 11.05
CA THR A 46 -16.92 20.26 11.74
C THR A 46 -17.79 20.65 12.91
N TYR A 47 -18.93 19.97 13.06
CA TYR A 47 -19.91 20.23 14.12
C TYR A 47 -20.14 19.01 14.99
N TYR A 48 -20.36 19.25 16.29
CA TYR A 48 -20.82 18.21 17.21
C TYR A 48 -21.74 18.79 18.30
N LEU A 49 -22.87 18.12 18.53
CA LEU A 49 -23.81 18.38 19.62
C LEU A 49 -23.79 17.21 20.59
N ALA A 50 -23.50 17.47 21.86
CA ALA A 50 -23.65 16.47 22.91
C ALA A 50 -25.06 16.55 23.53
N GLY A 51 -25.99 15.71 23.07
CA GLY A 51 -27.25 15.45 23.79
C GLY A 51 -28.53 15.37 22.96
N ILE A 52 -29.55 14.73 23.53
CA ILE A 52 -30.89 14.57 22.94
C ILE A 52 -31.70 15.85 23.20
N GLY A 53 -32.25 16.47 22.16
CA GLY A 53 -33.17 17.61 22.25
C GLY A 53 -32.56 19.00 21.98
N SER A 54 -31.29 19.07 21.58
CA SER A 54 -30.64 20.32 21.14
C SER A 54 -30.90 20.63 19.68
N ASN A 55 -30.98 21.92 19.33
CA ASN A 55 -31.05 22.36 17.94
C ASN A 55 -29.63 22.55 17.39
N PHE A 56 -29.39 22.14 16.14
CA PHE A 56 -28.12 22.41 15.46
C PHE A 56 -27.85 23.92 15.37
N GLY A 57 -28.86 24.66 14.91
CA GLY A 57 -28.73 26.09 14.69
C GLY A 57 -30.05 26.82 14.78
N PHE A 58 -29.97 28.14 14.68
CA PHE A 58 -31.09 29.05 14.50
C PHE A 58 -30.80 29.91 13.28
N TYR A 59 -31.67 29.88 12.29
CA TYR A 59 -31.50 30.59 11.03
C TYR A 59 -32.77 31.35 10.67
N ASN A 60 -32.64 32.65 10.44
CA ASN A 60 -33.71 33.54 9.97
C ASN A 60 -35.05 33.40 10.73
N GLY A 61 -34.98 33.42 12.06
CA GLY A 61 -36.15 33.34 12.93
C GLY A 61 -36.65 31.92 13.23
N ALA A 62 -36.02 30.87 12.70
CA ALA A 62 -36.41 29.47 12.93
C ALA A 62 -35.26 28.61 13.46
N ALA A 63 -35.57 27.67 14.35
CA ALA A 63 -34.62 26.65 14.79
C ALA A 63 -34.48 25.55 13.72
N VAL A 64 -33.27 25.04 13.53
CA VAL A 64 -32.97 23.90 12.66
C VAL A 64 -32.35 22.77 13.48
N ALA A 65 -32.82 21.54 13.25
CA ALA A 65 -32.51 20.40 14.10
C ALA A 65 -31.20 19.71 13.74
N THR A 66 -30.89 19.59 12.44
CA THR A 66 -29.71 18.87 11.94
C THR A 66 -28.82 19.76 11.07
N LEU A 67 -27.58 19.29 10.82
CA LEU A 67 -26.69 19.91 9.84
C LEU A 67 -27.32 19.93 8.43
N ASN A 68 -28.07 18.91 8.05
CA ASN A 68 -28.73 18.88 6.74
C ASN A 68 -29.86 19.91 6.65
N ASP A 69 -30.62 20.10 7.72
CA ASP A 69 -31.64 21.16 7.79
C ASP A 69 -30.99 22.53 7.71
N TRP A 70 -29.85 22.70 8.39
CA TRP A 70 -29.05 23.93 8.31
C TRP A 70 -28.60 24.21 6.88
N LYS A 71 -27.92 23.26 6.22
CA LYS A 71 -27.46 23.40 4.82
C LYS A 71 -28.62 23.73 3.88
N THR A 72 -29.79 23.13 4.11
CA THR A 72 -30.99 23.40 3.31
C THR A 72 -31.52 24.81 3.55
N ALA A 73 -31.57 25.25 4.82
CA ALA A 73 -32.11 26.55 5.20
C ALA A 73 -31.17 27.71 4.81
N SER A 74 -29.87 27.55 5.04
CA SER A 74 -28.86 28.58 4.74
C SER A 74 -28.49 28.62 3.26
N GLN A 75 -28.55 27.48 2.56
CA GLN A 75 -27.93 27.28 1.23
C GLN A 75 -26.42 27.53 1.21
N GLU A 76 -25.82 27.55 2.39
CA GLU A 76 -24.40 27.70 2.66
C GLU A 76 -23.90 26.42 3.33
N ASP A 77 -22.59 26.26 3.51
CA ASP A 77 -21.98 25.17 4.27
C ASP A 77 -21.99 23.76 3.63
N PRO A 78 -21.85 23.61 2.29
CA PRO A 78 -22.01 22.33 1.61
C PRO A 78 -21.00 21.24 2.05
N ASN A 79 -19.76 21.62 2.35
CA ASN A 79 -18.64 20.71 2.64
C ASN A 79 -18.42 20.46 4.14
N SER A 80 -19.25 21.05 5.01
CA SER A 80 -19.18 20.78 6.43
C SER A 80 -19.72 19.40 6.82
N ASN A 81 -19.26 18.89 7.96
CA ASN A 81 -19.67 17.59 8.46
C ASN A 81 -20.04 17.62 9.95
N TYR A 82 -20.72 16.57 10.39
CA TYR A 82 -21.11 16.36 11.76
C TYR A 82 -20.33 15.17 12.32
N LYS A 83 -19.40 15.42 13.25
CA LYS A 83 -18.50 14.38 13.77
C LYS A 83 -17.98 14.75 15.16
N MET A 84 -17.94 13.76 16.06
CA MET A 84 -17.28 13.92 17.35
C MET A 84 -15.77 14.03 17.17
N VAL A 85 -15.15 15.01 17.81
CA VAL A 85 -13.70 15.24 17.78
C VAL A 85 -13.11 15.04 19.18
N ASN A 86 -11.98 14.35 19.25
CA ASN A 86 -11.24 14.11 20.48
C ASN A 86 -10.09 15.13 20.60
N PHE A 87 -10.09 15.86 21.72
CA PHE A 87 -9.01 16.73 22.12
C PHE A 87 -8.24 16.14 23.30
N VAL A 88 -6.97 16.51 23.48
CA VAL A 88 -6.16 16.07 24.63
C VAL A 88 -6.85 16.43 25.95
N SER A 89 -7.41 17.64 26.06
CA SER A 89 -8.25 18.03 27.19
C SER A 89 -9.16 19.22 26.85
N ALA A 90 -9.97 19.69 27.78
CA ALA A 90 -10.80 20.90 27.58
C ALA A 90 -9.97 22.19 27.45
N THR A 91 -8.72 22.20 27.91
CA THR A 91 -7.79 23.34 27.83
C THR A 91 -6.69 23.14 26.80
N ASP A 92 -6.55 21.92 26.28
CA ASP A 92 -5.57 21.54 25.30
C ASP A 92 -6.29 21.01 24.05
N LEU A 93 -6.41 21.89 23.06
CA LEU A 93 -7.18 21.67 21.83
C LEU A 93 -6.37 20.95 20.73
N HIS A 94 -5.25 20.33 21.09
CA HIS A 94 -4.59 19.37 20.20
C HIS A 94 -5.49 18.17 19.95
N LEU A 95 -5.56 17.72 18.69
CA LEU A 95 -6.31 16.53 18.30
C LEU A 95 -5.62 15.27 18.85
N THR A 96 -6.41 14.30 19.30
CA THR A 96 -5.89 13.04 19.85
C THR A 96 -6.72 11.83 19.43
N GLY A 97 -6.23 10.63 19.72
CA GLY A 97 -6.90 9.37 19.44
C GLY A 97 -7.33 9.27 17.98
N ALA A 98 -8.59 8.89 17.74
CA ALA A 98 -9.15 8.73 16.40
C ALA A 98 -9.30 10.04 15.61
N SER A 99 -9.10 11.21 16.23
CA SER A 99 -9.18 12.52 15.54
C SER A 99 -7.83 13.00 15.02
N ASN A 100 -6.72 12.47 15.53
CA ASN A 100 -5.40 12.72 14.96
C ASN A 100 -5.23 11.84 13.71
N GLY A 101 -5.02 12.43 12.54
CA GLY A 101 -4.99 11.68 11.28
C GLY A 101 -6.38 11.43 10.65
N ASP A 102 -7.45 12.04 11.19
CA ASP A 102 -8.80 11.95 10.63
C ASP A 102 -9.01 12.84 9.41
N TRP A 103 -9.13 12.22 8.23
CA TRP A 103 -9.33 12.95 6.96
C TRP A 103 -10.67 13.68 6.86
N ASP A 104 -11.68 13.31 7.65
CA ASP A 104 -12.94 14.07 7.72
C ASP A 104 -12.73 15.45 8.37
N LEU A 105 -11.62 15.62 9.10
CA LEU A 105 -11.21 16.89 9.67
C LEU A 105 -10.31 17.69 8.73
N ARG A 106 -10.14 17.30 7.45
CA ARG A 106 -9.49 18.17 6.46
C ARG A 106 -10.35 19.40 6.18
N GLY A 107 -9.69 20.55 6.12
CA GLY A 107 -10.22 21.84 5.74
C GLY A 107 -9.80 22.23 4.33
N MET A 108 -10.14 23.46 3.96
CA MET A 108 -9.73 24.08 2.70
C MET A 108 -8.49 24.97 2.92
N PRO A 109 -7.48 24.98 2.05
CA PRO A 109 -6.37 25.92 2.15
C PRO A 109 -6.83 27.38 2.20
N ILE A 110 -6.37 28.13 3.21
CA ILE A 110 -6.59 29.58 3.32
C ILE A 110 -5.24 30.26 3.24
N ALA A 111 -4.99 31.02 2.17
CA ALA A 111 -3.68 31.59 1.86
C ALA A 111 -3.10 32.47 2.99
N GLN A 112 -3.95 33.07 3.83
CA GLN A 112 -3.53 33.89 4.95
C GLN A 112 -3.16 33.08 6.21
N VAL A 113 -3.52 31.79 6.27
CA VAL A 113 -3.32 30.92 7.44
C VAL A 113 -2.25 29.88 7.10
N GLN A 114 -1.00 30.24 7.30
CA GLN A 114 0.16 29.42 6.91
C GLN A 114 0.66 28.47 8.01
N THR A 115 0.34 28.77 9.27
CA THR A 115 0.76 27.95 10.41
C THR A 115 -0.41 27.62 11.32
N ASP A 116 -0.26 26.56 12.11
CA ASP A 116 -1.17 26.20 13.19
C ASP A 116 -0.84 26.97 14.49
N ILE A 117 -1.53 26.64 15.59
CA ILE A 117 -1.40 27.33 16.89
C ILE A 117 -0.02 27.17 17.54
N ASP A 118 0.74 26.13 17.16
CA ASP A 118 2.09 25.85 17.66
C ASP A 118 3.17 26.38 16.71
N GLY A 119 2.76 27.01 15.60
CA GLY A 119 3.65 27.58 14.60
C GLY A 119 4.13 26.57 13.55
N ASN A 120 3.58 25.35 13.52
CA ASN A 120 3.91 24.38 12.48
C ASN A 120 3.24 24.77 11.17
N PRO A 121 3.90 24.57 10.01
CA PRO A 121 3.28 24.81 8.71
C PRO A 121 2.01 23.97 8.54
N ARG A 122 0.92 24.61 8.11
CA ARG A 122 -0.29 23.90 7.70
C ARG A 122 -0.08 23.21 6.37
N ASN A 123 -0.77 22.10 6.15
CA ASN A 123 -0.69 21.42 4.86
C ASN A 123 -1.25 22.35 3.75
N PRO A 124 -0.50 22.60 2.67
CA PRO A 124 -0.89 23.58 1.64
C PRO A 124 -2.08 23.14 0.79
N GLN A 125 -2.42 21.85 0.80
CA GLN A 125 -3.51 21.28 0.01
C GLN A 125 -4.68 20.84 0.90
N PHE A 126 -4.39 20.31 2.10
CA PHE A 126 -5.38 19.72 3.00
C PHE A 126 -5.10 20.06 4.47
N PRO A 127 -5.19 21.34 4.88
CA PRO A 127 -4.94 21.71 6.27
C PRO A 127 -5.98 21.08 7.19
N TYR A 128 -5.65 20.78 8.44
CA TYR A 128 -6.69 20.34 9.39
C TYR A 128 -7.63 21.48 9.80
N LYS A 129 -8.93 21.17 9.92
CA LYS A 129 -9.91 22.01 10.61
C LYS A 129 -9.53 22.11 12.08
N GLY A 130 -9.79 23.26 12.69
CA GLY A 130 -9.41 23.57 14.06
C GLY A 130 -8.03 24.23 14.14
N ALA A 131 -7.49 24.29 15.35
CA ALA A 131 -6.32 25.11 15.67
C ALA A 131 -4.97 24.43 15.37
N HIS A 132 -4.93 23.10 15.28
CA HIS A 132 -3.71 22.28 15.23
C HIS A 132 -3.64 21.43 13.95
N GLU A 133 -2.47 21.35 13.33
CA GLU A 133 -2.22 20.45 12.19
C GLU A 133 -1.89 19.05 12.72
N ALA A 134 -2.74 18.05 12.43
CA ALA A 134 -2.45 16.68 12.83
C ALA A 134 -1.15 16.20 12.20
N SER A 135 -0.34 15.47 12.97
CA SER A 135 0.83 14.79 12.43
C SER A 135 0.31 13.67 11.52
N ILE A 136 0.27 13.92 10.20
CA ILE A 136 -0.01 12.88 9.22
C ILE A 136 1.12 11.85 9.31
N SER A 137 0.89 10.75 10.04
CA SER A 137 1.78 9.59 9.94
C SER A 137 1.74 9.17 8.48
N LEU A 138 2.91 8.97 7.87
CA LEU A 138 3.00 8.46 6.51
C LEU A 138 2.06 7.25 6.33
N PRO A 139 1.38 7.13 5.19
CA PRO A 139 0.43 6.06 4.93
C PRO A 139 1.17 4.73 5.04
N VAL A 140 0.82 3.92 6.05
CA VAL A 140 1.33 2.56 6.34
C VAL A 140 2.83 2.36 6.13
N GLU A 141 3.55 2.09 7.21
CA GLU A 141 4.93 1.62 7.09
C GLU A 141 4.94 0.11 6.82
N LEU A 142 5.09 -0.25 5.54
CA LEU A 142 5.41 -1.62 5.14
C LEU A 142 6.78 -2.01 5.71
N THR A 143 6.81 -3.13 6.41
CA THR A 143 8.05 -3.74 6.94
C THR A 143 8.55 -4.86 6.04
N SER A 144 7.67 -5.46 5.24
CA SER A 144 8.03 -6.46 4.23
C SER A 144 7.01 -6.49 3.09
N PHE A 145 7.48 -6.82 1.89
CA PHE A 145 6.66 -7.15 0.74
C PHE A 145 7.43 -8.13 -0.14
N ALA A 146 6.91 -9.35 -0.30
CA ALA A 146 7.59 -10.42 -1.00
C ALA A 146 6.62 -11.28 -1.82
N ALA A 147 7.11 -11.79 -2.95
CA ALA A 147 6.40 -12.73 -3.80
C ALA A 147 7.26 -13.99 -3.96
N THR A 148 6.66 -15.15 -3.73
CA THR A 148 7.36 -16.45 -3.79
C THR A 148 6.55 -17.45 -4.60
N GLN A 149 7.23 -18.24 -5.42
CA GLN A 149 6.58 -19.33 -6.15
C GLN A 149 6.18 -20.46 -5.18
N ASN A 150 4.96 -20.97 -5.32
CA ASN A 150 4.48 -22.18 -4.67
C ASN A 150 3.76 -23.07 -5.70
N GLY A 151 4.48 -24.06 -6.25
CA GLY A 151 3.98 -24.89 -7.34
C GLY A 151 3.74 -24.06 -8.61
N THR A 152 2.49 -24.04 -9.09
CA THR A 152 2.05 -23.23 -10.24
C THR A 152 1.45 -21.88 -9.84
N SER A 153 1.47 -21.54 -8.55
CA SER A 153 0.92 -20.29 -8.02
C SER A 153 2.03 -19.39 -7.50
N VAL A 154 1.74 -18.10 -7.34
CA VAL A 154 2.59 -17.15 -6.63
C VAL A 154 1.91 -16.75 -5.33
N VAL A 155 2.64 -16.84 -4.23
CA VAL A 155 2.22 -16.35 -2.92
C VAL A 155 2.82 -14.97 -2.71
N ILE A 156 1.97 -14.01 -2.36
CA ILE A 156 2.35 -12.63 -2.04
C ILE A 156 2.11 -12.42 -0.55
N ASP A 157 3.17 -12.15 0.21
CA ASP A 157 3.14 -11.92 1.65
C ASP A 157 3.67 -10.51 1.96
N TRP A 158 3.01 -9.80 2.89
CA TRP A 158 3.47 -8.50 3.35
C TRP A 158 3.11 -8.25 4.81
N ALA A 159 3.82 -7.32 5.43
CA ALA A 159 3.56 -6.91 6.80
C ALA A 159 3.64 -5.39 6.95
N THR A 160 2.77 -4.84 7.79
CA THR A 160 2.73 -3.43 8.16
C THR A 160 3.18 -3.28 9.62
N ALA A 161 3.96 -2.26 9.95
CA ALA A 161 4.25 -1.92 11.34
C ALA A 161 3.05 -1.24 12.01
N THR A 162 2.45 -0.30 11.28
CA THR A 162 1.29 0.49 11.68
C THR A 162 0.39 0.73 10.46
N GLU A 163 -0.88 0.99 10.72
CA GLU A 163 -1.86 1.37 9.71
C GLU A 163 -2.70 2.54 10.21
N THR A 164 -3.04 3.46 9.32
CA THR A 164 -3.90 4.60 9.61
C THR A 164 -4.95 4.67 8.53
N ASN A 165 -6.23 4.57 8.90
CA ASN A 165 -7.38 4.60 7.99
C ASN A 165 -7.31 3.60 6.83
N ASN A 166 -6.59 2.49 6.95
CA ASN A 166 -6.39 1.53 5.87
C ASN A 166 -7.67 0.70 5.62
N MET A 167 -8.30 0.88 4.45
CA MET A 167 -9.42 0.04 4.02
C MET A 167 -8.92 -1.36 3.61
N GLY A 168 -7.77 -1.40 2.95
CA GLY A 168 -7.10 -2.62 2.52
C GLY A 168 -6.22 -2.41 1.30
N PHE A 169 -5.85 -3.54 0.69
CA PHE A 169 -4.87 -3.58 -0.39
C PHE A 169 -5.48 -4.23 -1.62
N ASP A 170 -5.54 -3.47 -2.71
CA ASP A 170 -5.68 -4.02 -4.05
C ASP A 170 -4.34 -4.69 -4.42
N VAL A 171 -4.38 -6.00 -4.63
CA VAL A 171 -3.22 -6.74 -5.13
C VAL A 171 -3.25 -6.65 -6.65
N GLU A 172 -2.21 -6.07 -7.24
CA GLU A 172 -2.10 -5.88 -8.67
C GLU A 172 -0.93 -6.67 -9.27
N ARG A 173 -1.15 -7.23 -10.45
CA ARG A 173 -0.15 -7.99 -11.21
C ARG A 173 0.09 -7.37 -12.58
N SER A 174 1.33 -7.44 -13.03
CA SER A 174 1.77 -7.15 -14.39
C SER A 174 2.66 -8.29 -14.91
N VAL A 175 2.71 -8.47 -16.24
CA VAL A 175 3.62 -9.40 -16.92
C VAL A 175 4.72 -8.68 -17.73
N ASP A 176 4.59 -7.36 -17.88
CA ASP A 176 5.52 -6.49 -18.62
C ASP A 176 6.25 -5.50 -17.70
N GLY A 177 5.86 -5.44 -16.41
CA GLY A 177 6.35 -4.48 -15.42
C GLY A 177 5.77 -3.06 -15.58
N VAL A 178 4.84 -2.85 -16.50
CA VAL A 178 4.30 -1.53 -16.86
C VAL A 178 2.79 -1.47 -16.66
N SER A 179 2.06 -2.45 -17.19
CA SER A 179 0.60 -2.50 -17.18
C SER A 179 0.13 -3.41 -16.05
N PHE A 180 -0.39 -2.82 -14.98
CA PHE A 180 -0.88 -3.55 -13.80
C PHE A 180 -2.40 -3.72 -13.82
N ALA A 181 -2.86 -4.92 -13.50
CA ALA A 181 -4.27 -5.27 -13.35
C ALA A 181 -4.53 -5.79 -11.93
N LYS A 182 -5.64 -5.35 -11.33
CA LYS A 182 -6.11 -5.87 -10.04
C LYS A 182 -6.48 -7.34 -10.16
N ILE A 183 -5.88 -8.18 -9.30
CA ILE A 183 -6.15 -9.63 -9.21
C ILE A 183 -6.84 -10.02 -7.90
N GLY A 184 -6.87 -9.13 -6.91
CA GLY A 184 -7.52 -9.39 -5.63
C GLY A 184 -7.62 -8.17 -4.73
N PHE A 185 -8.33 -8.33 -3.62
CA PHE A 185 -8.39 -7.34 -2.55
C PHE A 185 -8.25 -8.05 -1.19
N VAL A 186 -7.40 -7.52 -0.32
CA VAL A 186 -7.23 -7.98 1.05
C VAL A 186 -7.60 -6.85 2.00
N LYS A 187 -8.61 -7.08 2.85
CA LYS A 187 -9.09 -6.08 3.82
C LYS A 187 -7.99 -5.75 4.85
N GLY A 188 -7.76 -4.47 5.08
CA GLY A 188 -6.83 -3.97 6.09
C GLY A 188 -7.40 -3.96 7.50
N ALA A 189 -6.59 -3.57 8.48
CA ALA A 189 -6.98 -3.49 9.89
C ALA A 189 -7.58 -2.13 10.29
N GLY A 190 -7.68 -1.17 9.37
CA GLY A 190 -8.14 0.19 9.66
C GLY A 190 -7.03 1.04 10.27
N THR A 191 -7.21 1.47 11.52
CA THR A 191 -6.21 2.22 12.27
C THR A 191 -5.65 1.37 13.39
N THR A 192 -4.37 1.03 13.33
CA THR A 192 -3.67 0.20 14.31
C THR A 192 -2.20 0.58 14.41
N THR A 193 -1.65 0.55 15.62
CA THR A 193 -0.20 0.66 15.86
C THR A 193 0.47 -0.70 16.07
N SER A 194 -0.30 -1.79 16.02
CA SER A 194 0.22 -3.16 16.11
C SER A 194 0.49 -3.72 14.73
N ALA A 195 1.65 -4.38 14.58
CA ALA A 195 2.04 -4.97 13.32
C ALA A 195 1.01 -5.98 12.81
N GLN A 196 0.71 -5.93 11.51
CA GLN A 196 -0.18 -6.86 10.83
C GLN A 196 0.56 -7.63 9.75
N SER A 197 0.10 -8.86 9.48
CA SER A 197 0.63 -9.71 8.43
C SER A 197 -0.51 -10.15 7.51
N TYR A 198 -0.25 -10.10 6.22
CA TYR A 198 -1.23 -10.40 5.18
C TYR A 198 -0.64 -11.36 4.16
N LYS A 199 -1.55 -12.07 3.47
CA LYS A 199 -1.21 -13.04 2.45
C LYS A 199 -2.26 -13.05 1.36
N PHE A 200 -1.80 -13.13 0.12
CA PHE A 200 -2.61 -13.37 -1.06
C PHE A 200 -1.97 -14.46 -1.92
N THR A 201 -2.77 -15.26 -2.63
CA THR A 201 -2.26 -16.29 -3.54
C THR A 201 -2.83 -16.08 -4.92
N ASP A 202 -1.95 -15.83 -5.88
CA ASP A 202 -2.29 -15.79 -7.30
C ASP A 202 -2.14 -17.19 -7.91
N GLU A 203 -3.27 -17.89 -7.99
CA GLU A 203 -3.37 -19.21 -8.66
C GLU A 203 -3.36 -19.09 -10.19
N SER A 204 -3.50 -17.87 -10.73
CA SER A 204 -3.59 -17.57 -12.15
C SER A 204 -2.31 -16.95 -12.73
N ALA A 205 -1.23 -16.94 -11.94
CA ALA A 205 0.05 -16.39 -12.32
C ALA A 205 0.57 -17.06 -13.62
N GLN A 206 1.17 -16.27 -14.50
CA GLN A 206 1.60 -16.75 -15.82
C GLN A 206 3.04 -17.25 -15.78
N ALA A 207 3.40 -18.19 -16.65
CA ALA A 207 4.80 -18.62 -16.77
C ALA A 207 5.71 -17.43 -17.12
N GLY A 208 6.91 -17.42 -16.55
CA GLY A 208 7.88 -16.33 -16.72
C GLY A 208 7.73 -15.22 -15.68
N LYS A 209 8.21 -14.03 -16.03
CA LYS A 209 8.21 -12.87 -15.13
C LYS A 209 6.79 -12.40 -14.80
N ASN A 210 6.53 -12.28 -13.51
CA ASN A 210 5.36 -11.61 -12.97
C ASN A 210 5.83 -10.50 -12.03
N PHE A 211 5.20 -9.35 -12.12
CA PHE A 211 5.45 -8.20 -11.27
C PHE A 211 4.22 -7.97 -10.39
N TYR A 212 4.44 -7.73 -9.11
CA TYR A 212 3.36 -7.47 -8.16
C TYR A 212 3.59 -6.15 -7.45
N ARG A 213 2.52 -5.42 -7.21
CA ARG A 213 2.50 -4.25 -6.32
C ARG A 213 1.22 -4.25 -5.52
N LEU A 214 1.24 -3.56 -4.39
CA LEU A 214 0.03 -3.27 -3.64
C LEU A 214 -0.41 -1.86 -3.96
N ARG A 215 -1.70 -1.70 -4.22
CA ARG A 215 -2.38 -0.42 -4.15
C ARG A 215 -3.12 -0.39 -2.83
N GLN A 216 -2.52 0.25 -1.84
CA GLN A 216 -3.18 0.49 -0.56
C GLN A 216 -4.28 1.51 -0.75
N ILE A 217 -5.46 1.24 -0.20
CA ILE A 217 -6.63 2.11 -0.28
C ILE A 217 -7.01 2.49 1.14
N ASP A 218 -7.15 3.78 1.37
CA ASP A 218 -7.62 4.31 2.64
C ASP A 218 -9.16 4.38 2.63
N MET A 219 -9.78 4.45 3.81
CA MET A 219 -11.26 4.49 3.95
C MET A 219 -11.92 5.67 3.22
N ASN A 220 -11.15 6.71 2.90
CA ASN A 220 -11.57 7.89 2.14
C ASN A 220 -11.45 7.71 0.60
N GLY A 221 -10.95 6.56 0.12
CA GLY A 221 -10.74 6.25 -1.29
C GLY A 221 -9.42 6.74 -1.89
N GLU A 222 -8.57 7.43 -1.11
CA GLU A 222 -7.19 7.73 -1.51
C GLU A 222 -6.37 6.44 -1.55
N PHE A 223 -5.30 6.46 -2.33
CA PHE A 223 -4.47 5.29 -2.49
C PHE A 223 -3.01 5.63 -2.74
N THR A 224 -2.15 4.72 -2.32
CA THR A 224 -0.71 4.74 -2.60
C THR A 224 -0.30 3.40 -3.19
N TYR A 225 0.74 3.42 -4.01
CA TYR A 225 1.34 2.19 -4.53
C TYR A 225 2.64 1.90 -3.81
N THR A 226 2.91 0.63 -3.60
CA THR A 226 4.26 0.16 -3.30
C THR A 226 5.10 0.17 -4.57
N ASP A 227 6.42 0.09 -4.39
CA ASP A 227 7.28 -0.38 -5.46
C ASP A 227 6.86 -1.79 -5.90
N ALA A 228 7.08 -2.10 -7.19
CA ALA A 228 6.80 -3.40 -7.73
C ALA A 228 7.93 -4.39 -7.42
N ILE A 229 7.56 -5.62 -7.08
CA ILE A 229 8.48 -6.74 -6.90
C ILE A 229 8.33 -7.74 -8.05
N GLU A 230 9.42 -8.38 -8.46
CA GLU A 230 9.44 -9.37 -9.54
C GLU A 230 9.56 -10.78 -8.97
N VAL A 231 8.84 -11.74 -9.57
CA VAL A 231 9.05 -13.17 -9.39
C VAL A 231 8.94 -13.87 -10.74
N ASP A 232 9.86 -14.78 -11.02
CA ASP A 232 9.86 -15.61 -12.22
C ASP A 232 9.16 -16.94 -11.91
N LEU A 233 7.96 -17.13 -12.44
CA LEU A 233 7.17 -18.35 -12.25
C LEU A 233 7.62 -19.40 -13.27
N LEU A 234 8.41 -20.36 -12.80
CA LEU A 234 8.84 -21.49 -13.62
C LEU A 234 7.78 -22.58 -13.54
N LEU A 235 6.98 -22.77 -14.59
CA LEU A 235 6.05 -23.90 -14.63
C LEU A 235 6.84 -25.21 -14.79
N ALA A 236 6.36 -26.26 -14.12
CA ALA A 236 6.83 -27.62 -14.38
C ALA A 236 6.51 -27.96 -15.84
N GLY A 237 7.50 -27.85 -16.72
CA GLY A 237 7.24 -27.79 -18.16
C GLY A 237 8.17 -26.88 -18.95
N ASP A 238 9.01 -26.05 -18.31
CA ASP A 238 10.06 -25.28 -18.98
C ASP A 238 11.46 -25.83 -18.68
N PHE A 239 12.34 -25.78 -19.70
CA PHE A 239 13.75 -26.10 -19.53
C PHE A 239 14.45 -24.96 -18.81
N ALA A 240 15.09 -25.24 -17.68
CA ALA A 240 15.86 -24.25 -16.92
C ALA A 240 17.12 -24.86 -16.33
N ILE A 241 18.24 -24.13 -16.39
CA ILE A 241 19.49 -24.43 -15.68
C ILE A 241 19.72 -23.42 -14.56
N HIS A 242 19.87 -23.90 -13.34
CA HIS A 242 20.13 -23.06 -12.18
C HIS A 242 21.64 -22.94 -11.94
N GLN A 243 22.07 -21.79 -11.40
CA GLN A 243 23.45 -21.62 -10.95
C GLN A 243 23.85 -22.73 -9.97
N ASN A 244 25.04 -23.30 -10.14
CA ASN A 244 25.53 -24.33 -9.23
C ASN A 244 25.69 -23.76 -7.81
N TYR A 245 25.37 -24.54 -6.79
CA TYR A 245 25.50 -24.13 -5.40
C TYR A 245 26.23 -25.18 -4.56
N PRO A 246 27.26 -24.80 -3.79
CA PRO A 246 27.84 -23.45 -3.69
C PRO A 246 28.57 -23.01 -4.99
N ASN A 247 28.73 -21.71 -5.20
CA ASN A 247 29.62 -21.11 -6.20
C ASN A 247 30.16 -19.76 -5.66
N PRO A 248 31.47 -19.62 -5.34
CA PRO A 248 32.53 -20.61 -5.53
C PRO A 248 32.39 -21.89 -4.69
N PHE A 249 33.03 -22.99 -5.09
CA PHE A 249 32.91 -24.30 -4.42
C PHE A 249 34.26 -24.96 -4.13
N ASN A 250 34.28 -25.92 -3.18
CA ASN A 250 35.45 -26.74 -2.83
C ASN A 250 35.04 -28.05 -2.10
N PRO A 251 35.42 -29.25 -2.60
CA PRO A 251 35.70 -29.57 -3.99
C PRO A 251 34.41 -29.88 -4.78
N SER A 252 33.24 -29.91 -4.14
CA SER A 252 31.97 -30.28 -4.80
C SER A 252 30.90 -29.20 -4.79
N THR A 253 29.99 -29.29 -5.77
CA THR A 253 28.85 -28.38 -5.97
C THR A 253 27.66 -29.14 -6.55
N MET A 254 26.45 -28.61 -6.34
CA MET A 254 25.22 -29.16 -6.91
C MET A 254 24.76 -28.33 -8.11
N ILE A 255 24.51 -28.99 -9.23
CA ILE A 255 23.88 -28.41 -10.42
C ILE A 255 22.42 -28.85 -10.43
N LYS A 256 21.49 -27.89 -10.44
CA LYS A 256 20.04 -28.14 -10.51
C LYS A 256 19.50 -27.71 -11.87
N PHE A 257 18.56 -28.47 -12.41
CA PHE A 257 17.91 -28.16 -13.69
C PHE A 257 16.50 -28.73 -13.77
N ASN A 258 15.66 -28.15 -14.62
CA ASN A 258 14.29 -28.57 -14.87
C ASN A 258 14.15 -29.09 -16.30
N LEU A 259 13.42 -30.19 -16.46
CA LEU A 259 13.10 -30.77 -17.75
C LEU A 259 11.61 -30.59 -18.08
N PRO A 260 11.30 -30.06 -19.28
CA PRO A 260 9.94 -29.79 -19.72
C PRO A 260 9.15 -31.06 -20.05
N SER A 261 9.85 -32.11 -20.47
CA SER A 261 9.34 -33.45 -20.75
C SER A 261 10.46 -34.46 -20.54
N ALA A 262 10.19 -35.76 -20.70
CA ALA A 262 11.26 -36.75 -20.71
C ALA A 262 12.30 -36.43 -21.80
N ALA A 263 13.58 -36.49 -21.45
CA ALA A 263 14.68 -36.08 -22.32
C ALA A 263 15.95 -36.88 -22.06
N LYS A 264 16.74 -37.09 -23.12
CA LYS A 264 18.13 -37.52 -23.03
C LYS A 264 18.98 -36.31 -22.63
N VAL A 265 19.54 -36.34 -21.42
CA VAL A 265 20.31 -35.23 -20.84
C VAL A 265 21.80 -35.58 -20.81
N ASN A 266 22.62 -34.66 -21.30
CA ASN A 266 24.07 -34.70 -21.18
C ASN A 266 24.59 -33.41 -20.53
N ILE A 267 25.44 -33.54 -19.51
CA ILE A 267 26.07 -32.41 -18.80
C ILE A 267 27.59 -32.57 -18.86
N THR A 268 28.23 -31.60 -19.50
CA THR A 268 29.67 -31.58 -19.71
C THR A 268 30.28 -30.33 -19.12
N VAL A 269 31.41 -30.50 -18.45
CA VAL A 269 32.22 -29.45 -17.84
C VAL A 269 33.41 -29.15 -18.72
N PHE A 270 33.68 -27.87 -18.92
CA PHE A 270 34.76 -27.33 -19.73
C PHE A 270 35.63 -26.38 -18.90
N ASP A 271 36.92 -26.34 -19.21
CA ASP A 271 37.80 -25.26 -18.77
C ASP A 271 37.50 -23.95 -19.53
N ILE A 272 38.18 -22.86 -19.16
CA ILE A 272 38.00 -21.54 -19.80
C ILE A 272 38.54 -21.48 -21.25
N MET A 273 39.33 -22.47 -21.66
CA MET A 273 39.82 -22.63 -23.03
C MET A 273 38.88 -23.49 -23.89
N GLY A 274 37.80 -24.01 -23.31
CA GLY A 274 36.81 -24.84 -23.99
C GLY A 274 37.19 -26.32 -24.05
N SER A 275 38.24 -26.76 -23.35
CA SER A 275 38.59 -28.19 -23.26
C SER A 275 37.61 -28.89 -22.33
N GLU A 276 37.05 -30.02 -22.76
CA GLU A 276 36.23 -30.87 -21.91
C GLU A 276 37.09 -31.49 -20.79
N VAL A 277 36.66 -31.30 -19.54
CA VAL A 277 37.36 -31.81 -18.36
C VAL A 277 36.57 -32.90 -17.64
N ALA A 278 35.25 -32.95 -17.81
CA ALA A 278 34.41 -34.02 -17.26
C ALA A 278 33.04 -34.09 -17.96
N ASN A 279 32.52 -35.29 -18.17
CA ASN A 279 31.10 -35.54 -18.44
C ASN A 279 30.46 -36.10 -17.17
N ILE A 280 29.55 -35.35 -16.58
CA ILE A 280 29.04 -35.60 -15.22
C ILE A 280 27.65 -36.24 -15.22
N LEU A 281 26.97 -36.23 -16.38
CA LEU A 281 25.67 -36.86 -16.55
C LEU A 281 25.45 -37.18 -18.03
N ASP A 282 25.02 -38.41 -18.32
CA ASP A 282 24.57 -38.83 -19.66
C ASP A 282 23.47 -39.89 -19.51
N LYS A 283 22.22 -39.44 -19.32
CA LYS A 283 21.09 -40.32 -18.97
C LYS A 283 19.77 -39.80 -19.55
N ASP A 284 18.86 -40.73 -19.79
CA ASP A 284 17.45 -40.43 -20.04
C ASP A 284 16.78 -40.14 -18.69
N LEU A 285 16.16 -38.96 -18.59
CA LEU A 285 15.50 -38.47 -17.39
C LEU A 285 14.04 -38.16 -17.68
N THR A 286 13.17 -38.37 -16.69
CA THR A 286 11.76 -38.02 -16.77
C THR A 286 11.56 -36.51 -16.67
N GLN A 287 10.37 -36.03 -17.03
CA GLN A 287 9.97 -34.64 -16.75
C GLN A 287 10.14 -34.29 -15.27
N GLY A 288 10.49 -33.03 -14.97
CA GLY A 288 10.59 -32.52 -13.61
C GLY A 288 11.95 -31.95 -13.25
N SER A 289 12.15 -31.70 -11.95
CA SER A 289 13.39 -31.14 -11.41
C SER A 289 14.40 -32.24 -11.09
N HIS A 290 15.65 -31.99 -11.46
CA HIS A 290 16.76 -32.91 -11.26
C HIS A 290 17.96 -32.18 -10.65
N SER A 291 18.83 -32.95 -10.01
CA SER A 291 20.10 -32.45 -9.51
C SER A 291 21.23 -33.46 -9.72
N VAL A 292 22.43 -32.94 -9.97
CA VAL A 292 23.65 -33.74 -10.08
C VAL A 292 24.75 -33.09 -9.25
N GLU A 293 25.49 -33.91 -8.51
CA GLU A 293 26.70 -33.47 -7.81
C GLU A 293 27.88 -33.49 -8.78
N PHE A 294 28.67 -32.42 -8.77
CA PHE A 294 29.97 -32.38 -9.43
C PHE A 294 31.08 -32.30 -8.39
N ASN A 295 31.99 -33.27 -8.40
CA ASN A 295 33.17 -33.31 -7.54
C ASN A 295 34.43 -33.00 -8.37
N ALA A 296 35.08 -31.88 -8.06
CA ALA A 296 36.24 -31.35 -8.77
C ALA A 296 37.56 -31.56 -8.02
N SER A 297 37.65 -32.57 -7.15
CA SER A 297 38.86 -32.85 -6.34
C SER A 297 40.14 -32.98 -7.18
N ASN A 298 40.01 -33.44 -8.44
CA ASN A 298 41.12 -33.64 -9.37
C ASN A 298 41.41 -32.44 -10.30
N LEU A 299 40.68 -31.32 -10.17
CA LEU A 299 40.85 -30.14 -11.02
C LEU A 299 41.60 -29.02 -10.29
N ALA A 300 42.26 -28.12 -11.03
CA ALA A 300 42.94 -26.96 -10.44
C ALA A 300 41.93 -25.85 -10.08
N SER A 301 42.23 -25.01 -9.09
CA SER A 301 41.43 -23.80 -8.81
C SER A 301 41.30 -22.95 -10.07
N GLY A 302 40.12 -22.40 -10.33
CA GLY A 302 39.88 -21.62 -11.54
C GLY A 302 38.41 -21.48 -11.92
N SER A 303 38.18 -20.83 -13.06
CA SER A 303 36.86 -20.73 -13.68
C SER A 303 36.63 -21.90 -14.63
N TYR A 304 35.43 -22.47 -14.57
CA TYR A 304 34.94 -23.52 -15.45
C TYR A 304 33.55 -23.15 -15.99
N LEU A 305 33.14 -23.82 -17.06
CA LEU A 305 31.80 -23.72 -17.61
C LEU A 305 31.18 -25.11 -17.58
N TYR A 306 29.91 -25.23 -17.20
CA TYR A 306 29.15 -26.45 -17.46
C TYR A 306 28.07 -26.15 -18.48
N THR A 307 27.87 -27.09 -19.40
CA THR A 307 26.84 -27.03 -20.44
C THR A 307 25.91 -28.21 -20.27
N ILE A 308 24.62 -27.95 -20.25
CA ILE A 308 23.58 -28.97 -20.32
C ILE A 308 23.04 -29.00 -21.73
N THR A 309 22.93 -30.19 -22.29
CA THR A 309 22.13 -30.47 -23.49
C THR A 309 21.02 -31.45 -23.12
N ALA A 310 19.79 -31.14 -23.54
CA ALA A 310 18.64 -32.01 -23.32
C ALA A 310 17.88 -32.18 -24.63
N THR A 311 17.78 -33.42 -25.11
CA THR A 311 16.99 -33.77 -26.30
C THR A 311 15.73 -34.49 -25.86
N THR A 312 14.58 -33.85 -25.99
CA THR A 312 13.28 -34.41 -25.60
C THR A 312 12.84 -35.51 -26.56
N THR A 313 11.89 -36.35 -26.13
CA THR A 313 11.35 -37.45 -26.94
C THR A 313 10.66 -37.00 -28.23
N ASP A 314 10.18 -35.77 -28.31
CA ASP A 314 9.62 -35.13 -29.51
C ASP A 314 10.70 -34.49 -30.43
N GLY A 315 11.98 -34.61 -30.07
CA GLY A 315 13.12 -34.15 -30.86
C GLY A 315 13.53 -32.69 -30.61
N LYS A 316 12.88 -31.97 -29.68
CA LYS A 316 13.30 -30.62 -29.32
C LYS A 316 14.61 -30.66 -28.53
N MET A 317 15.58 -29.83 -28.92
CA MET A 317 16.86 -29.71 -28.23
C MET A 317 16.95 -28.42 -27.45
N TYR A 318 17.35 -28.55 -26.19
CA TYR A 318 17.73 -27.45 -25.31
C TYR A 318 19.23 -27.50 -25.05
N LYS A 319 19.86 -26.33 -25.02
CA LYS A 319 21.28 -26.19 -24.69
C LYS A 319 21.50 -24.89 -23.94
N GLU A 320 22.09 -24.98 -22.75
CA GLU A 320 22.43 -23.81 -21.95
C GLU A 320 23.72 -24.04 -21.16
N SER A 321 24.47 -22.96 -20.91
CA SER A 321 25.75 -22.99 -20.22
C SER A 321 25.79 -21.99 -19.07
N ARG A 322 26.53 -22.33 -18.00
CA ARG A 322 26.73 -21.48 -16.83
C ARG A 322 28.18 -21.55 -16.37
N LYS A 323 28.67 -20.46 -15.79
CA LYS A 323 30.02 -20.36 -15.23
C LYS A 323 30.03 -20.82 -13.77
N MET A 324 31.09 -21.50 -13.38
CA MET A 324 31.36 -21.89 -12.00
C MET A 324 32.82 -21.58 -11.61
N GLN A 325 33.07 -21.36 -10.32
CA GLN A 325 34.36 -21.00 -9.77
C GLN A 325 34.79 -22.04 -8.72
N LEU A 326 35.90 -22.73 -8.96
CA LEU A 326 36.51 -23.66 -8.02
C LEU A 326 37.61 -22.95 -7.21
N LEU A 327 37.56 -23.06 -5.89
CA LEU A 327 38.57 -22.53 -4.97
C LEU A 327 39.13 -23.65 -4.10
N LYS A 328 40.36 -24.11 -4.38
CA LYS A 328 41.11 -24.95 -3.44
C LYS A 328 41.87 -24.12 -2.42
#